data_AF-A0A1Y1XM06-F1
#
_entry.id   AF-A0A1Y1XM06-F1
#
_cell.length_a   1.000
_cell.length_b   1.000
_cell.length_c   1.000
_cell.angle_alpha   90.00
_cell.angle_beta   90.00
_cell.angle_gamma   90.00
#
_symmetry.space_group_name_H-M   'P 1'
#
loop_
_entity.id
_entity.type
_entity.pdbx_description
1 polymer ?
#
loop_
_entity_poly.entity_id
_entity_poly.type
_entity_poly.pdbx_seq_one_letter_code
_entity_poly.pdbx_strand_id
1 'polypeptide(L)'
;MTIPPFSMIVAAAANRGIGKGGKIPWRIPEDVRYFKNITCLFRDLYTLNRFVTNLNNLNRIKRQKIESDLEFNKPVNVTDNFPIKITDNIPQNVVVMGRNTWESIPDKFRPMPDRINVVLTRNKEYSKNLPKDVQCYNSLNDCLENLSKQEHGSIFLIGGGQIYNEGIKHPCCKNLFITKVYGKYDCDTFFPEIPNNIFKLNDDDTITKIFANSMKNCNWVKGIQTNKKSGVNFEFQIFTRSYQPLNEVESPKETESIRETESSKETESPKETESNETEYLKETELSESDSLTIEIDSLKESESSETESSPIPR
;
A
#
# COMPACT_ATOMS: atom_id res chain seq x y z
N MET A 1 22.00 2.89 -13.78
CA MET A 1 21.57 3.32 -12.43
C MET A 1 20.62 2.27 -11.90
N THR A 2 20.68 1.95 -10.61
CA THR A 2 19.79 0.95 -9.99
C THR A 2 18.49 1.61 -9.53
N ILE A 3 17.37 0.92 -9.71
CA ILE A 3 16.05 1.39 -9.26
C ILE A 3 16.06 1.53 -7.73
N PRO A 4 15.64 2.67 -7.15
CA PRO A 4 15.67 2.87 -5.70
C PRO A 4 14.69 1.91 -5.00
N PRO A 5 15.02 1.42 -3.79
CA PRO A 5 14.06 0.72 -2.97
C PRO A 5 12.93 1.65 -2.52
N PHE A 6 11.78 1.06 -2.22
CA PHE A 6 10.65 1.80 -1.66
C PHE A 6 9.94 0.97 -0.59
N SER A 7 9.11 1.65 0.20
CA SER A 7 8.23 1.05 1.18
C SER A 7 6.77 1.36 0.86
N MET A 8 5.84 0.62 1.45
CA MET A 8 4.41 0.89 1.37
C MET A 8 3.91 1.25 2.77
N ILE A 9 2.94 2.15 2.87
CA ILE A 9 2.30 2.48 4.15
C ILE A 9 0.80 2.55 4.00
N VAL A 10 0.06 1.82 4.84
CA VAL A 10 -1.39 1.67 4.73
C VAL A 10 -2.04 1.34 6.07
N ALA A 11 -3.27 1.80 6.29
CA ALA A 11 -4.16 1.25 7.30
C ALA A 11 -5.16 0.30 6.63
N ALA A 12 -5.30 -0.93 7.15
CA ALA A 12 -6.16 -1.96 6.57
C ALA A 12 -7.01 -2.65 7.65
N ALA A 13 -8.30 -2.83 7.36
CA ALA A 13 -9.25 -3.56 8.19
C ALA A 13 -8.94 -5.06 8.24
N ALA A 14 -9.60 -5.78 9.15
CA ALA A 14 -9.43 -7.23 9.31
C ALA A 14 -9.75 -8.04 8.04
N ASN A 15 -10.62 -7.51 7.17
CA ASN A 15 -10.94 -8.06 5.86
C ASN A 15 -10.04 -7.52 4.72
N ARG A 16 -8.91 -6.88 5.05
CA ARG A 16 -8.00 -6.14 4.15
C ARG A 16 -8.62 -4.93 3.46
N GLY A 17 -9.83 -4.53 3.84
CA GLY A 17 -10.46 -3.33 3.30
C GLY A 17 -9.63 -2.09 3.63
N ILE A 18 -9.54 -1.14 2.70
CA ILE A 18 -8.79 0.13 2.86
C ILE A 18 -9.60 1.37 2.45
N GLY A 19 -10.77 1.18 1.85
CA GLY A 19 -11.60 2.27 1.39
C GLY A 19 -13.00 1.84 0.96
N LYS A 20 -13.92 2.80 1.04
CA LYS A 20 -15.28 2.72 0.49
C LYS A 20 -15.64 4.08 -0.11
N GLY A 21 -16.02 4.12 -1.39
CA GLY A 21 -16.41 5.34 -2.09
C GLY A 21 -15.32 6.42 -2.06
N GLY A 22 -14.05 6.02 -2.11
CA GLY A 22 -12.90 6.93 -2.02
C GLY A 22 -12.67 7.52 -0.62
N LYS A 23 -13.22 6.94 0.45
CA LYS A 23 -13.02 7.38 1.84
C LYS A 23 -12.55 6.23 2.72
N ILE A 24 -11.84 6.58 3.81
CA ILE A 24 -11.44 5.63 4.85
C ILE A 24 -12.66 5.37 5.77
N PRO A 25 -13.10 4.11 5.97
CA PRO A 25 -14.32 3.79 6.72
C PRO A 25 -14.24 4.01 8.24
N TRP A 26 -13.05 4.25 8.78
CA TRP A 26 -12.80 4.47 10.21
C TRP A 26 -12.07 5.78 10.47
N ARG A 27 -12.01 6.17 11.75
CA ARG A 27 -11.29 7.35 12.19
C ARG A 27 -10.32 7.02 13.32
N ILE A 28 -9.03 7.00 13.00
CA ILE A 28 -7.94 6.73 13.95
C ILE A 28 -6.92 7.87 13.85
N PRO A 29 -7.04 8.95 14.64
CA PRO A 29 -6.09 10.06 14.61
C PRO A 29 -4.64 9.65 14.91
N GLU A 30 -4.42 8.60 15.70
CA GLU A 30 -3.11 8.02 15.98
C GLU A 30 -2.43 7.51 14.70
N ASP A 31 -3.19 6.85 13.83
CA ASP A 31 -2.73 6.36 12.53
C ASP A 31 -2.39 7.51 11.58
N VAL A 32 -3.20 8.59 11.57
CA VAL A 32 -2.89 9.79 10.78
C VAL A 32 -1.56 10.42 11.23
N ARG A 33 -1.29 10.46 12.54
CA ARG A 33 -0.01 10.95 13.09
C ARG A 33 1.14 10.02 12.73
N TYR A 34 0.95 8.71 12.89
CA TYR A 34 1.92 7.70 12.49
C TYR A 34 2.28 7.82 10.99
N PHE A 35 1.28 7.88 10.11
CA PHE A 35 1.45 8.06 8.68
C PHE A 35 2.26 9.32 8.35
N LYS A 36 1.89 10.46 8.95
CA LYS A 36 2.60 11.73 8.78
C LYS A 36 4.06 11.58 9.20
N ASN A 37 4.32 11.04 10.39
CA ASN A 37 5.66 10.96 10.95
C ASN A 37 6.55 9.99 10.15
N ILE A 38 6.05 8.81 9.79
CA ILE A 38 6.80 7.86 8.93
C ILE A 38 7.12 8.49 7.58
N THR A 39 6.11 9.03 6.88
CA THR A 39 6.32 9.55 5.53
C THR A 39 7.17 10.80 5.49
N CYS A 40 7.27 11.59 6.56
CA CYS A 40 8.16 12.76 6.62
C CYS A 40 9.59 12.42 7.10
N LEU A 41 9.72 11.56 8.11
CA LEU A 41 10.95 11.46 8.91
C LEU A 41 11.73 10.17 8.73
N PHE A 42 11.06 9.06 8.38
CA PHE A 42 11.74 7.79 8.23
C PHE A 42 12.79 7.86 7.12
N ARG A 43 13.99 7.32 7.38
CA ARG A 43 15.07 7.17 6.40
C ARG A 43 15.53 5.71 6.37
N ASP A 44 15.32 5.04 5.24
CA ASP A 44 15.84 3.69 5.03
C ASP A 44 17.38 3.68 4.91
N LEU A 45 17.96 2.48 5.07
CA LEU A 45 19.42 2.32 4.99
C LEU A 45 20.00 2.74 3.64
N TYR A 46 19.24 2.54 2.54
CA TYR A 46 19.66 2.97 1.21
C TYR A 46 19.85 4.49 1.15
N THR A 47 18.87 5.24 1.66
CA THR A 47 18.88 6.69 1.74
C THR A 47 20.03 7.16 2.62
N LEU A 48 20.15 6.61 3.83
CA LEU A 48 21.20 6.98 4.77
C LEU A 48 22.60 6.76 4.18
N ASN A 49 22.85 5.59 3.58
CA ASN A 49 24.14 5.28 2.97
C ASN A 49 24.46 6.23 1.80
N ARG A 50 23.47 6.52 0.94
CA ARG A 50 23.65 7.44 -0.20
C ARG A 50 24.10 8.83 0.27
N PHE A 51 23.47 9.38 1.30
CA PHE A 51 23.80 10.74 1.77
C PHE A 51 25.01 10.79 2.70
N VAL A 52 25.25 9.79 3.55
CA VAL A 52 26.47 9.73 4.36
C VAL A 52 27.72 9.65 3.49
N THR A 53 27.71 8.82 2.43
CA THR A 53 28.83 8.74 1.48
C THR A 53 29.04 10.07 0.75
N ASN A 54 27.96 10.73 0.31
CA ASN A 54 28.07 12.04 -0.35
C ASN A 54 28.59 13.14 0.59
N LEU A 55 28.19 13.15 1.87
CA LEU A 55 28.69 14.09 2.87
C LEU A 55 30.17 13.89 3.17
N ASN A 56 30.64 12.64 3.25
CA ASN A 56 32.07 12.34 3.44
C ASN A 56 32.92 12.75 2.24
N ASN A 57 32.37 12.74 1.02
CA ASN A 57 33.02 13.27 -0.17
C ASN A 57 32.98 14.80 -0.24
N LEU A 58 32.00 15.43 0.41
CA LEU A 58 31.91 16.89 0.60
C LEU A 58 32.71 17.32 1.83
N ASN A 59 34.03 17.24 1.75
CA ASN A 59 34.97 17.85 2.71
C ASN A 59 34.92 19.40 2.66
N ARG A 60 33.75 20.02 2.83
CA ARG A 60 33.63 21.48 3.00
C ARG A 60 32.25 21.97 3.46
N ILE A 61 31.73 21.46 4.56
CA ILE A 61 30.75 22.24 5.34
C ILE A 61 31.45 22.68 6.61
N LYS A 62 31.77 23.98 6.67
CA LYS A 62 32.18 24.67 7.88
C LYS A 62 31.26 24.17 8.99
N ARG A 63 31.84 23.73 10.11
CA ARG A 63 31.15 23.57 11.40
C ARG A 63 30.42 24.88 11.72
N GLN A 64 29.24 25.09 11.15
CA GLN A 64 28.26 25.99 11.69
C GLN A 64 27.82 25.28 12.95
N LYS A 65 28.45 25.71 14.04
CA LYS A 65 27.92 25.77 15.39
C LYS A 65 26.45 25.32 15.39
N ILE A 66 26.22 24.05 15.68
CA ILE A 66 24.89 23.56 16.04
C ILE A 66 24.66 24.17 17.41
N GLU A 67 24.23 25.43 17.43
CA GLU A 67 23.76 26.15 18.60
C GLU A 67 22.46 25.47 19.05
N SER A 68 22.63 24.47 19.90
CA SER A 68 22.20 24.53 21.31
C SER A 68 20.88 25.23 21.63
N ASP A 69 19.79 25.00 20.89
CA ASP A 69 18.43 25.39 21.33
C ASP A 69 17.35 24.38 20.87
N LEU A 70 17.61 23.10 21.10
CA LEU A 70 16.55 22.10 21.11
C LEU A 70 16.67 21.32 22.42
N GLU A 71 15.60 21.37 23.21
CA GLU A 71 15.29 20.54 24.38
C GLU A 71 15.30 19.03 24.01
N PHE A 72 16.43 18.51 23.55
CA PHE A 72 16.68 17.08 23.41
C PHE A 72 16.81 16.51 24.82
N ASN A 73 15.82 15.75 25.26
CA ASN A 73 16.00 14.43 25.88
C ASN A 73 14.71 13.87 26.49
N LYS A 74 13.53 14.15 25.91
CA LYS A 74 12.40 13.23 26.11
C LYS A 74 12.11 12.51 24.80
N PRO A 75 12.28 11.18 24.75
CA PRO A 75 11.91 10.44 23.56
C PRO A 75 10.39 10.57 23.34
N VAL A 76 9.99 10.79 22.09
CA VAL A 76 8.58 10.94 21.69
C VAL A 76 8.11 9.65 21.02
N ASN A 77 6.84 9.31 21.17
CA ASN A 77 6.27 8.19 20.42
C ASN A 77 6.03 8.60 18.96
N VAL A 78 6.13 7.64 18.05
CA VAL A 78 5.84 7.86 16.62
C VAL A 78 4.41 8.33 16.35
N THR A 79 3.51 8.16 17.31
CA THR A 79 2.13 8.67 17.26
C THR A 79 1.93 10.03 17.90
N ASP A 80 2.96 10.67 18.46
CA ASP A 80 2.81 11.96 19.13
C ASP A 80 2.80 13.12 18.11
N ASN A 81 2.22 14.25 18.54
CA ASN A 81 2.35 15.51 17.81
C ASN A 81 3.66 16.17 18.21
N PHE A 82 4.63 16.22 17.30
CA PHE A 82 5.89 16.93 17.50
C PHE A 82 6.25 17.74 16.25
N PRO A 83 6.98 18.87 16.39
CA PRO A 83 7.42 19.64 15.24
C PRO A 83 8.35 18.77 14.39
N ILE A 84 7.98 18.57 13.12
CA ILE A 84 8.85 17.95 12.14
C ILE A 84 9.95 18.96 11.85
N LYS A 85 11.05 18.90 12.59
CA LYS A 85 12.27 19.64 12.23
C LYS A 85 13.13 18.70 11.38
N ILE A 86 13.08 18.86 10.06
CA ILE A 86 14.04 18.25 9.14
C ILE A 86 15.34 19.05 9.28
N THR A 87 16.15 18.73 10.30
CA THR A 87 17.46 19.36 10.54
C THR A 87 18.59 18.65 9.82
N ASP A 88 18.29 17.48 9.26
CA ASP A 88 19.28 16.69 8.54
C ASP A 88 19.36 17.22 7.11
N ASN A 89 20.58 17.35 6.56
CA ASN A 89 20.82 17.72 5.15
C ASN A 89 20.37 16.62 4.16
N ILE A 90 19.36 15.83 4.54
CA ILE A 90 18.78 14.75 3.74
C ILE A 90 17.51 15.31 3.08
N PRO A 91 17.36 15.16 1.75
CA PRO A 91 16.17 15.60 1.03
C PRO A 91 14.86 15.02 1.58
N GLN A 92 13.77 15.67 1.20
CA GLN A 92 12.41 15.23 1.54
C GLN A 92 12.12 13.84 0.99
N ASN A 93 11.37 13.06 1.78
CA ASN A 93 10.81 11.79 1.33
C ASN A 93 9.79 11.99 0.21
N VAL A 94 9.53 10.91 -0.53
CA VAL A 94 8.59 10.90 -1.65
C VAL A 94 7.36 10.11 -1.26
N VAL A 95 6.17 10.67 -1.52
CA VAL A 95 4.90 9.96 -1.42
C VAL A 95 4.30 9.76 -2.81
N VAL A 96 4.14 8.51 -3.20
CA VAL A 96 3.62 8.10 -4.51
C VAL A 96 2.21 7.55 -4.34
N MET A 97 1.28 8.09 -5.11
CA MET A 97 -0.11 7.68 -5.05
C MET A 97 -0.78 7.66 -6.42
N GLY A 98 -1.84 6.88 -6.57
CA GLY A 98 -2.69 6.91 -7.77
C GLY A 98 -3.64 8.10 -7.76
N ARG A 99 -4.13 8.48 -8.94
CA ARG A 99 -5.09 9.59 -9.12
C ARG A 99 -6.27 9.57 -8.14
N ASN A 100 -6.95 8.43 -7.98
CA ASN A 100 -8.14 8.36 -7.11
C ASN A 100 -7.78 8.63 -5.63
N THR A 101 -6.59 8.22 -5.19
CA THR A 101 -6.10 8.54 -3.83
C THR A 101 -5.79 10.02 -3.70
N TRP A 102 -5.14 10.61 -4.70
CA TRP A 102 -4.92 12.06 -4.74
C TRP A 102 -6.23 12.87 -4.67
N GLU A 103 -7.28 12.40 -5.35
CA GLU A 103 -8.62 13.02 -5.34
C GLU A 103 -9.39 12.81 -4.03
N SER A 104 -9.12 11.72 -3.31
CA SER A 104 -9.73 11.47 -2.00
C SER A 104 -9.19 12.34 -0.87
N ILE A 105 -7.98 12.89 -1.04
CA ILE A 105 -7.35 13.74 -0.03
C ILE A 105 -8.00 15.13 -0.09
N PRO A 106 -8.52 15.66 1.04
CA PRO A 106 -9.11 17.00 1.06
C PRO A 106 -8.12 18.07 0.57
N ASP A 107 -8.62 19.07 -0.17
CA ASP A 107 -7.79 20.12 -0.81
C ASP A 107 -6.80 20.79 0.15
N LYS A 108 -7.23 21.09 1.37
CA LYS A 108 -6.36 21.71 2.40
C LYS A 108 -5.17 20.85 2.86
N PHE A 109 -5.13 19.58 2.49
CA PHE A 109 -4.07 18.63 2.84
C PHE A 109 -3.26 18.15 1.63
N ARG A 110 -3.57 18.64 0.42
CA ARG A 110 -2.83 18.34 -0.81
C ARG A 110 -2.26 19.63 -1.44
N PRO A 111 -1.00 19.64 -1.89
CA PRO A 111 0.01 18.59 -1.68
C PRO A 111 0.36 18.41 -0.19
N MET A 112 0.79 17.20 0.16
CA MET A 112 1.15 16.89 1.54
C MET A 112 2.45 17.61 1.91
N PRO A 113 2.49 18.47 2.95
CA PRO A 113 3.67 19.26 3.27
C PRO A 113 4.87 18.38 3.67
N ASP A 114 6.07 18.92 3.47
CA ASP A 114 7.36 18.31 3.80
C ASP A 114 7.70 17.01 3.07
N ARG A 115 7.02 16.76 1.94
CA ARG A 115 7.18 15.57 1.09
C ARG A 115 7.12 15.95 -0.38
N ILE A 116 7.89 15.26 -1.20
CA ILE A 116 7.74 15.28 -2.65
C ILE A 116 6.50 14.47 -2.99
N ASN A 117 5.47 15.11 -3.53
CA ASN A 117 4.22 14.45 -3.87
C ASN A 117 4.27 13.98 -5.33
N VAL A 118 3.97 12.70 -5.55
CA VAL A 118 3.92 12.07 -6.88
C VAL A 118 2.54 11.48 -7.12
N VAL A 119 1.93 11.83 -8.25
CA VAL A 119 0.66 11.26 -8.71
C VAL A 119 0.90 10.39 -9.94
N LEU A 120 0.44 9.14 -9.88
CA LEU A 120 0.44 8.22 -11.00
C LEU A 120 -0.89 8.28 -11.75
N THR A 121 -0.83 8.64 -13.03
CA THR A 121 -2.00 8.70 -13.92
C THR A 121 -1.60 8.49 -15.37
N ARG A 122 -2.43 7.78 -16.12
CA ARG A 122 -2.29 7.62 -17.57
C ARG A 122 -2.98 8.74 -18.37
N ASN A 123 -3.78 9.57 -17.70
CA ASN A 123 -4.49 10.67 -18.32
C ASN A 123 -3.58 11.90 -18.42
N LYS A 124 -3.10 12.19 -19.65
CA LYS A 124 -2.19 13.32 -19.93
C LYS A 124 -2.82 14.69 -19.67
N GLU A 125 -4.12 14.85 -19.90
CA GLU A 125 -4.81 16.13 -19.63
C GLU A 125 -4.93 16.38 -18.13
N TYR A 126 -5.17 15.32 -17.35
CA TYR A 126 -5.19 15.42 -15.89
C TYR A 126 -3.85 15.92 -15.34
N SER A 127 -2.73 15.40 -15.87
CA SER A 127 -1.39 15.77 -15.45
C SER A 127 -1.11 17.28 -15.58
N LYS A 128 -1.74 17.95 -16.56
CA LYS A 128 -1.58 19.41 -16.78
C LYS A 128 -2.25 20.25 -15.69
N ASN A 129 -3.24 19.69 -14.99
CA ASN A 129 -4.02 20.39 -13.97
C ASN A 129 -3.49 20.17 -12.55
N LEU A 130 -2.44 19.36 -12.38
CA LEU A 130 -1.80 19.18 -11.08
C LEU A 130 -1.03 20.45 -10.67
N PRO A 131 -0.93 20.73 -9.36
CA PRO A 131 -0.07 21.80 -8.86
C PRO A 131 1.37 21.65 -9.36
N LYS A 132 2.08 22.77 -9.56
CA LYS A 132 3.43 22.80 -10.16
C LYS A 132 4.48 22.02 -9.34
N ASP A 133 4.28 21.91 -8.04
CA ASP A 133 5.14 21.22 -7.09
C ASP A 133 4.80 19.72 -6.92
N VAL A 134 3.81 19.22 -7.68
CA VAL A 134 3.43 17.80 -7.73
C VAL A 134 4.03 17.16 -8.97
N GLN A 135 4.82 16.12 -8.78
CA GLN A 135 5.36 15.34 -9.88
C GLN A 135 4.31 14.36 -10.39
N CYS A 136 4.36 14.04 -11.69
CA CYS A 136 3.41 13.14 -12.32
C CYS A 136 4.12 12.16 -13.25
N TYR A 137 3.77 10.87 -13.15
CA TYR A 137 4.30 9.81 -14.00
C TYR A 137 3.18 8.87 -14.47
N ASN A 138 3.42 8.13 -15.54
CA ASN A 138 2.39 7.26 -16.14
C ASN A 138 2.28 5.87 -15.51
N SER A 139 3.31 5.45 -14.77
CA SER A 139 3.48 4.12 -14.20
C SER A 139 4.44 4.16 -13.01
N LEU A 140 4.43 3.11 -12.19
CA LEU A 140 5.38 2.99 -11.07
C LEU A 140 6.83 2.89 -11.57
N ASN A 141 7.08 2.15 -12.65
CA ASN A 141 8.43 2.00 -13.21
C ASN A 141 8.99 3.34 -13.71
N ASP A 142 8.23 4.08 -14.51
CA ASP A 142 8.62 5.43 -14.98
C ASP A 142 8.90 6.38 -13.81
N CYS A 143 8.06 6.33 -12.76
CA CYS A 143 8.28 7.08 -11.53
C CYS A 143 9.61 6.71 -10.86
N LEU A 144 9.87 5.43 -10.61
CA LEU A 144 11.09 5.00 -9.92
C LEU A 144 12.35 5.25 -10.73
N GLU A 145 12.29 5.11 -12.06
CA GLU A 145 13.40 5.44 -12.96
C GLU A 145 13.74 6.93 -12.93
N ASN A 146 12.73 7.82 -12.92
CA ASN A 146 12.99 9.25 -12.82
C ASN A 146 13.42 9.68 -11.42
N LEU A 147 12.88 9.06 -10.36
CA LEU A 147 13.36 9.26 -8.99
C LEU A 147 14.83 8.85 -8.86
N SER A 148 15.28 7.79 -9.53
CA SER A 148 16.69 7.37 -9.51
C SER A 148 17.68 8.44 -10.03
N LYS A 149 17.19 9.44 -10.77
CA LYS A 149 17.99 10.52 -11.39
C LYS A 149 17.96 11.83 -10.60
N GLN A 150 17.22 11.90 -9.49
CA GLN A 150 17.13 13.12 -8.66
C GLN A 150 17.41 12.80 -7.18
N GLU A 151 17.73 13.83 -6.41
CA GLU A 151 17.91 13.69 -4.97
C GLU A 151 16.55 13.58 -4.27
N HIS A 152 16.42 12.60 -3.38
CA HIS A 152 15.21 12.37 -2.60
C HIS A 152 15.53 11.59 -1.32
N GLY A 153 14.63 11.65 -0.34
CA GLY A 153 14.66 10.78 0.84
C GLY A 153 14.16 9.37 0.53
N SER A 154 13.53 8.70 1.48
CA SER A 154 12.88 7.41 1.24
C SER A 154 11.59 7.55 0.44
N ILE A 155 11.24 6.52 -0.33
CA ILE A 155 10.05 6.48 -1.19
C ILE A 155 8.95 5.65 -0.52
N PHE A 156 7.74 6.20 -0.45
CA PHE A 156 6.56 5.56 0.10
C PHE A 156 5.44 5.48 -0.92
N LEU A 157 4.96 4.28 -1.22
CA LEU A 157 3.66 4.11 -1.87
C LEU A 157 2.56 4.25 -0.82
N ILE A 158 1.63 5.17 -1.06
CA ILE A 158 0.54 5.50 -0.12
C ILE A 158 -0.85 5.18 -0.70
N GLY A 159 -0.87 4.38 -1.77
CA GLY A 159 -2.09 3.78 -2.33
C GLY A 159 -2.56 4.38 -3.65
N GLY A 160 -3.72 4.00 -4.17
CA GLY A 160 -4.71 3.08 -3.60
C GLY A 160 -4.47 1.61 -3.97
N GLY A 161 -5.55 0.83 -4.02
CA GLY A 161 -5.49 -0.63 -4.23
C GLY A 161 -4.70 -1.06 -5.47
N GLN A 162 -4.84 -0.35 -6.60
CA GLN A 162 -4.06 -0.64 -7.82
C GLN A 162 -2.56 -0.44 -7.62
N ILE A 163 -2.16 0.70 -7.02
CA ILE A 163 -0.75 1.01 -6.75
C ILE A 163 -0.17 0.02 -5.74
N TYR A 164 -0.97 -0.39 -4.74
CA TYR A 164 -0.52 -1.39 -3.78
C TYR A 164 -0.35 -2.77 -4.42
N ASN A 165 -1.29 -3.19 -5.28
CA ASN A 165 -1.22 -4.46 -6.00
C ASN A 165 0.00 -4.54 -6.94
N GLU A 166 0.38 -3.43 -7.56
CA GLU A 166 1.59 -3.33 -8.39
C GLU A 166 2.85 -3.32 -7.50
N GLY A 167 2.86 -2.47 -6.48
CA GLY A 167 4.01 -2.26 -5.60
C GLY A 167 4.45 -3.49 -4.82
N ILE A 168 3.51 -4.27 -4.26
CA ILE A 168 3.85 -5.44 -3.43
C ILE A 168 4.56 -6.55 -4.21
N LYS A 169 4.32 -6.63 -5.53
CA LYS A 169 4.95 -7.61 -6.43
C LYS A 169 6.34 -7.16 -6.87
N HIS A 170 6.64 -5.87 -6.76
CA HIS A 170 7.87 -5.31 -7.28
C HIS A 170 9.09 -5.71 -6.40
N PRO A 171 10.23 -6.11 -7.00
CA PRO A 171 11.41 -6.57 -6.26
C PRO A 171 12.06 -5.49 -5.37
N CYS A 172 11.87 -4.22 -5.71
CA CYS A 172 12.36 -3.08 -4.92
C CYS A 172 11.47 -2.72 -3.71
N CYS A 173 10.32 -3.36 -3.53
CA CYS A 173 9.51 -3.17 -2.32
C CYS A 173 10.19 -3.84 -1.12
N LYS A 174 10.65 -3.03 -0.15
CA LYS A 174 11.44 -3.50 1.00
C LYS A 174 10.63 -3.65 2.28
N ASN A 175 9.81 -2.66 2.62
CA ASN A 175 9.05 -2.67 3.86
C ASN A 175 7.57 -2.38 3.60
N LEU A 176 6.71 -3.00 4.41
CA LEU A 176 5.28 -2.68 4.49
C LEU A 176 5.00 -2.17 5.90
N PHE A 177 4.66 -0.90 6.02
CA PHE A 177 4.17 -0.28 7.26
C PHE A 177 2.64 -0.42 7.29
N ILE A 178 2.15 -1.34 8.08
CA ILE A 178 0.73 -1.69 8.13
C ILE A 178 0.13 -1.27 9.46
N THR A 179 -0.89 -0.42 9.44
CA THR A 179 -1.79 -0.26 10.59
C THR A 179 -2.91 -1.28 10.45
N LYS A 180 -2.82 -2.38 11.21
CA LYS A 180 -3.83 -3.43 11.25
C LYS A 180 -5.01 -2.95 12.09
N VAL A 181 -6.14 -2.69 11.46
CA VAL A 181 -7.38 -2.29 12.12
C VAL A 181 -8.25 -3.52 12.36
N TYR A 182 -8.55 -3.85 13.61
CA TYR A 182 -9.23 -5.12 13.96
C TYR A 182 -10.73 -5.15 13.62
N GLY A 183 -11.33 -4.00 13.31
CA GLY A 183 -12.72 -3.93 12.85
C GLY A 183 -12.92 -4.52 11.45
N LYS A 184 -14.13 -5.00 11.18
CA LYS A 184 -14.60 -5.34 9.82
C LYS A 184 -15.48 -4.21 9.31
N TYR A 185 -15.21 -3.74 8.10
CA TYR A 185 -15.91 -2.62 7.48
C TYR A 185 -16.33 -2.99 6.06
N ASP A 186 -17.47 -2.47 5.61
CA ASP A 186 -17.86 -2.52 4.20
C ASP A 186 -16.87 -1.69 3.38
N CYS A 187 -16.21 -2.34 2.42
CA CYS A 187 -15.14 -1.76 1.61
C CYS A 187 -15.33 -2.17 0.15
N ASP A 188 -14.96 -1.28 -0.78
CA ASP A 188 -14.87 -1.58 -2.22
C ASP A 188 -13.42 -1.68 -2.71
N THR A 189 -12.49 -1.24 -1.87
CA THR A 189 -11.06 -1.22 -2.17
C THR A 189 -10.32 -1.98 -1.08
N PHE A 190 -9.43 -2.88 -1.48
CA PHE A 190 -8.72 -3.80 -0.58
C PHE A 190 -7.20 -3.72 -0.78
N PHE A 191 -6.45 -3.93 0.28
CA PHE A 191 -5.01 -4.18 0.24
C PHE A 191 -4.75 -5.61 -0.28
N PRO A 192 -3.72 -5.84 -1.11
CA PRO A 192 -3.31 -7.18 -1.50
C PRO A 192 -3.03 -8.08 -0.29
N GLU A 193 -3.18 -9.39 -0.49
CA GLU A 193 -2.64 -10.36 0.47
C GLU A 193 -1.12 -10.22 0.54
N ILE A 194 -0.56 -10.28 1.74
CA ILE A 194 0.88 -10.19 1.97
C ILE A 194 1.49 -11.58 1.74
N PRO A 195 2.36 -11.77 0.74
CA PRO A 195 2.96 -13.08 0.49
C PRO A 195 3.94 -13.46 1.60
N ASN A 196 3.58 -14.40 2.47
CA ASN A 196 4.35 -14.80 3.65
C ASN A 196 5.74 -15.37 3.33
N ASN A 197 5.96 -15.87 2.10
CA ASN A 197 7.26 -16.33 1.62
C ASN A 197 8.22 -15.18 1.25
N ILE A 198 7.67 -14.00 0.92
CA ILE A 198 8.41 -12.81 0.50
C ILE A 198 8.53 -11.80 1.64
N PHE A 199 7.52 -11.66 2.50
CA PHE A 199 7.49 -10.68 3.57
C PHE A 199 7.32 -11.35 4.93
N LYS A 200 8.17 -10.97 5.88
CA LYS A 200 8.12 -11.44 7.26
C LYS A 200 7.69 -10.31 8.18
N LEU A 201 6.74 -10.58 9.06
CA LEU A 201 6.39 -9.68 10.16
C LEU A 201 7.58 -9.56 11.10
N ASN A 202 7.98 -8.34 11.42
CA ASN A 202 9.04 -8.09 12.39
C ASN A 202 8.49 -8.12 13.82
N ASP A 203 9.26 -8.67 14.74
CA ASP A 203 9.02 -8.51 16.18
C ASP A 203 9.34 -7.08 16.65
N ASP A 204 8.88 -6.76 17.86
CA ASP A 204 9.05 -5.43 18.47
C ASP A 204 10.52 -5.02 18.63
N ASP A 205 11.42 -5.97 18.87
CA ASP A 205 12.85 -5.68 19.07
C ASP A 205 13.53 -5.32 17.75
N THR A 206 13.17 -6.03 16.68
CA THR A 206 13.60 -5.73 15.31
C THR A 206 13.06 -4.37 14.86
N ILE A 207 11.80 -4.06 15.14
CA ILE A 207 11.21 -2.75 14.84
C ILE A 207 11.91 -1.64 15.62
N THR A 208 12.19 -1.86 16.91
CA THR A 208 12.92 -0.89 17.74
C THR A 208 14.30 -0.58 17.16
N LYS A 209 15.02 -1.59 16.66
CA LYS A 209 16.32 -1.42 15.98
C LYS A 209 16.19 -0.66 14.66
N ILE A 210 15.14 -0.93 13.88
CA ILE A 210 14.84 -0.16 12.65
C ILE A 210 14.66 1.32 13.00
N PHE A 211 13.87 1.63 14.03
CA PHE A 211 13.60 3.01 14.45
C PHE A 211 14.85 3.72 14.97
N ALA A 212 15.67 3.05 15.77
CA ALA A 212 16.92 3.63 16.27
C ALA A 212 17.84 4.14 15.14
N ASN A 213 17.84 3.46 13.99
CA ASN A 213 18.63 3.85 12.82
C ASN A 213 17.90 4.87 11.92
N SER A 214 16.60 4.70 11.74
CA SER A 214 15.82 5.42 10.73
C SER A 214 15.08 6.66 11.22
N MET A 215 14.83 6.79 12.54
CA MET A 215 14.13 7.91 13.18
C MET A 215 14.67 8.13 14.60
N LYS A 216 15.80 8.85 14.71
CA LYS A 216 16.46 9.12 15.99
C LYS A 216 15.52 9.81 16.99
N ASN A 217 15.54 9.36 18.25
CA ASN A 217 14.70 9.84 19.36
C ASN A 217 13.19 9.67 19.19
N CYS A 218 12.78 8.81 18.25
CA CYS A 218 11.39 8.41 18.06
C CYS A 218 11.21 6.96 18.53
N ASN A 219 10.29 6.76 19.47
CA ASN A 219 9.95 5.46 20.02
C ASN A 219 8.84 4.77 19.22
N TRP A 220 9.01 3.47 19.03
CA TRP A 220 7.98 2.57 18.53
C TRP A 220 6.85 2.40 19.56
N VAL A 221 5.61 2.32 19.07
CA VAL A 221 4.42 2.03 19.88
C VAL A 221 4.05 0.55 19.71
N LYS A 222 4.27 -0.23 20.75
CA LYS A 222 4.11 -1.70 20.75
C LYS A 222 2.66 -2.14 20.95
N GLY A 223 2.32 -3.27 20.34
CA GLY A 223 1.08 -4.02 20.57
C GLY A 223 -0.21 -3.31 20.16
N ILE A 224 -1.33 -3.91 20.57
CA ILE A 224 -2.68 -3.42 20.27
C ILE A 224 -2.96 -2.13 21.04
N GLN A 225 -3.44 -1.13 20.31
CA GLN A 225 -3.90 0.14 20.79
C GLN A 225 -5.40 0.29 20.58
N THR A 226 -6.04 1.10 21.41
CA THR A 226 -7.47 1.42 21.29
C THR A 226 -7.63 2.92 21.14
N ASN A 227 -8.28 3.36 20.06
CA ASN A 227 -8.66 4.76 19.93
C ASN A 227 -9.75 5.07 20.97
N LYS A 228 -9.44 5.91 21.96
CA LYS A 228 -10.34 6.20 23.08
C LYS A 228 -11.71 6.74 22.69
N LYS A 229 -11.82 7.45 21.55
CA LYS A 229 -13.07 8.08 21.11
C LYS A 229 -13.97 7.15 20.33
N SER A 230 -13.39 6.34 19.44
CA SER A 230 -14.15 5.44 18.54
C SER A 230 -14.23 4.01 19.06
N GLY A 231 -13.41 3.64 20.04
CA GLY A 231 -13.29 2.26 20.53
C GLY A 231 -12.58 1.32 19.54
N VAL A 232 -12.09 1.83 18.41
CA VAL A 232 -11.45 1.01 17.38
C VAL A 232 -10.09 0.52 17.87
N ASN A 233 -9.91 -0.81 17.85
CA ASN A 233 -8.64 -1.47 18.13
C ASN A 233 -7.79 -1.53 16.86
N PHE A 234 -6.51 -1.19 16.99
CA PHE A 234 -5.53 -1.24 15.90
C PHE A 234 -4.13 -1.57 16.42
N GLU A 235 -3.26 -2.05 15.55
CA GLU A 235 -1.85 -2.34 15.85
C GLU A 235 -0.98 -1.87 14.69
N PHE A 236 0.16 -1.22 14.98
CA PHE A 236 1.15 -0.93 13.97
C PHE A 236 2.03 -2.15 13.76
N GLN A 237 2.30 -2.49 12.51
CA GLN A 237 3.08 -3.65 12.10
C GLN A 237 4.06 -3.23 11.01
N ILE A 238 5.24 -3.86 11.00
CA ILE A 238 6.20 -3.69 9.91
C ILE A 238 6.54 -5.07 9.37
N PHE A 239 6.33 -5.26 8.07
CA PHE A 239 6.83 -6.42 7.36
C PHE A 239 8.07 -6.02 6.58
N THR A 240 9.12 -6.85 6.64
CA THR A 240 10.32 -6.67 5.83
C THR A 240 10.39 -7.79 4.80
N ARG A 241 10.75 -7.43 3.56
CA ARG A 241 11.02 -8.40 2.50
C ARG A 241 12.17 -9.30 2.95
N SER A 242 11.92 -10.61 3.01
CA SER A 242 12.96 -11.61 3.25
C SER A 242 13.98 -11.56 2.12
N TYR A 243 15.27 -11.62 2.47
CA TYR A 243 16.31 -11.82 1.47
C TYR A 243 16.13 -13.23 0.90
N GLN A 244 15.64 -13.30 -0.33
CA GLN A 244 15.74 -14.49 -1.16
C GLN A 244 17.08 -14.35 -1.89
N PRO A 245 18.11 -15.17 -1.59
CA PRO A 245 19.22 -15.29 -2.51
C PRO A 245 18.65 -15.65 -3.88
N LEU A 246 19.14 -15.00 -4.94
CA LEU A 246 18.86 -15.41 -6.31
C LEU A 246 19.46 -16.81 -6.47
N ASN A 247 18.68 -17.84 -6.12
CA ASN A 247 19.02 -19.20 -6.53
C ASN A 247 18.98 -19.21 -8.05
N GLU A 248 20.04 -19.75 -8.62
CA GLU A 248 20.28 -19.97 -10.04
C GLU A 248 18.97 -20.32 -10.74
N VAL A 249 18.70 -19.61 -11.83
CA VAL A 249 17.70 -20.02 -12.80
C VAL A 249 18.13 -21.41 -13.27
N GLU A 250 17.52 -22.46 -12.71
CA GLU A 250 17.59 -23.78 -13.32
C GLU A 250 17.09 -23.59 -14.75
N SER A 251 17.99 -23.84 -15.70
CA SER A 251 17.68 -23.88 -17.12
C SER A 251 16.48 -24.80 -17.35
N PRO A 252 15.56 -24.46 -18.27
CA PRO A 252 14.48 -25.38 -18.63
C PRO A 252 15.11 -26.71 -19.07
N LYS A 253 14.80 -27.79 -18.35
CA LYS A 253 15.13 -29.14 -18.77
C LYS A 253 14.51 -29.36 -20.14
N GLU A 254 15.36 -29.60 -21.13
CA GLU A 254 14.95 -30.04 -22.46
C GLU A 254 13.99 -31.22 -22.31
N THR A 255 12.80 -31.07 -22.86
CA THR A 255 11.83 -32.16 -22.99
C THR A 255 12.36 -33.09 -24.06
N GLU A 256 12.65 -34.33 -23.68
CA GLU A 256 13.00 -35.41 -24.61
C GLU A 256 11.90 -35.54 -25.68
N SER A 257 12.31 -35.32 -26.93
CA SER A 257 11.48 -35.56 -28.10
C SER A 257 11.20 -37.06 -28.23
N ILE A 258 9.94 -37.46 -28.07
CA ILE A 258 9.44 -38.74 -28.55
C ILE A 258 9.51 -38.70 -30.07
N ARG A 259 10.34 -39.57 -30.65
CA ARG A 259 10.38 -39.84 -32.09
C ARG A 259 9.14 -40.66 -32.45
N GLU A 260 8.15 -40.03 -33.06
CA GLU A 260 7.16 -40.73 -33.87
C GLU A 260 7.67 -40.80 -35.31
N THR A 261 7.74 -42.02 -35.83
CA THR A 261 8.14 -42.36 -37.19
C THR A 261 7.01 -42.02 -38.15
N GLU A 262 7.22 -41.04 -39.03
CA GLU A 262 6.41 -40.86 -40.24
C GLU A 262 6.85 -41.86 -41.32
N SER A 263 5.95 -42.76 -41.71
CA SER A 263 5.99 -43.46 -42.99
C SER A 263 5.00 -42.78 -43.93
N SER A 264 5.53 -42.34 -45.06
CA SER A 264 4.91 -41.52 -46.08
C SER A 264 3.81 -42.25 -46.88
N LYS A 265 2.80 -41.45 -47.21
CA LYS A 265 1.70 -41.68 -48.15
C LYS A 265 2.16 -42.17 -49.52
N GLU A 266 1.39 -43.09 -50.10
CA GLU A 266 1.12 -43.12 -51.55
C GLU A 266 -0.39 -43.04 -51.80
N THR A 267 -0.72 -42.28 -52.83
CA THR A 267 -2.05 -41.88 -53.30
C THR A 267 -2.52 -42.79 -54.43
N GLU A 268 -3.82 -43.14 -54.47
CA GLU A 268 -4.61 -43.23 -55.70
C GLU A 268 -6.13 -43.29 -55.38
N SER A 269 -6.95 -42.86 -56.33
CA SER A 269 -8.41 -42.61 -56.25
C SER A 269 -9.16 -43.51 -57.25
N PRO A 270 -10.46 -43.38 -57.56
CA PRO A 270 -11.70 -43.16 -56.77
C PRO A 270 -12.78 -44.25 -57.08
N LYS A 271 -13.93 -44.27 -56.36
CA LYS A 271 -15.30 -44.61 -56.86
C LYS A 271 -16.33 -44.68 -55.72
N GLU A 272 -17.45 -43.94 -55.85
CA GLU A 272 -18.87 -44.42 -55.92
C GLU A 272 -19.33 -45.23 -54.68
N THR A 273 -20.43 -44.97 -53.98
CA THR A 273 -21.82 -44.62 -54.35
C THR A 273 -22.63 -44.42 -53.05
N GLU A 274 -23.74 -43.67 -53.10
CA GLU A 274 -25.04 -43.89 -52.39
C GLU A 274 -25.05 -44.26 -50.88
N SER A 275 -25.87 -43.75 -49.96
CA SER A 275 -27.26 -43.26 -49.99
C SER A 275 -27.71 -42.97 -48.53
N ASN A 276 -28.87 -42.33 -48.40
CA ASN A 276 -29.81 -42.29 -47.25
C ASN A 276 -29.51 -41.26 -46.13
N GLU A 277 -30.27 -40.16 -46.05
CA GLU A 277 -31.65 -40.00 -45.52
C GLU A 277 -31.68 -39.91 -43.98
N THR A 278 -31.93 -38.71 -43.43
CA THR A 278 -33.12 -38.28 -42.62
C THR A 278 -33.18 -38.94 -41.22
N GLU A 279 -33.55 -38.35 -40.09
CA GLU A 279 -34.36 -37.18 -39.74
C GLU A 279 -34.51 -37.12 -38.18
N TYR A 280 -35.05 -35.99 -37.67
CA TYR A 280 -35.77 -35.75 -36.39
C TYR A 280 -35.06 -36.00 -35.02
N LEU A 281 -34.85 -35.03 -34.12
CA LEU A 281 -35.70 -34.09 -33.35
C LEU A 281 -36.24 -34.63 -32.00
N LYS A 282 -36.31 -33.67 -31.04
CA LYS A 282 -37.01 -33.60 -29.73
C LYS A 282 -36.21 -34.08 -28.50
N GLU A 283 -35.87 -33.19 -27.56
CA GLU A 283 -36.73 -32.48 -26.58
C GLU A 283 -37.40 -33.41 -25.55
N THR A 284 -37.05 -33.22 -24.27
CA THR A 284 -37.92 -33.10 -23.08
C THR A 284 -36.98 -32.84 -21.88
N GLU A 285 -37.00 -31.73 -21.14
CA GLU A 285 -37.99 -31.11 -20.23
C GLU A 285 -38.18 -31.77 -18.83
N LEU A 286 -38.21 -30.88 -17.81
CA LEU A 286 -38.72 -30.97 -16.41
C LEU A 286 -37.96 -31.87 -15.40
N SER A 287 -37.90 -31.58 -14.09
CA SER A 287 -38.70 -30.78 -13.12
C SER A 287 -37.86 -30.43 -11.86
N GLU A 288 -38.04 -29.26 -11.23
CA GLU A 288 -38.67 -29.01 -9.88
C GLU A 288 -38.15 -29.87 -8.70
N SER A 289 -38.02 -29.47 -7.43
CA SER A 289 -38.26 -28.29 -6.57
C SER A 289 -37.47 -28.56 -5.26
N ASP A 290 -37.12 -27.61 -4.40
CA ASP A 290 -37.91 -27.33 -3.19
C ASP A 290 -37.39 -26.11 -2.43
N SER A 291 -38.36 -25.32 -1.99
CA SER A 291 -38.33 -24.14 -1.14
C SER A 291 -38.47 -24.48 0.35
N LEU A 292 -37.91 -23.65 1.24
CA LEU A 292 -38.40 -23.51 2.63
C LEU A 292 -38.25 -22.06 3.12
N THR A 293 -39.40 -21.49 3.47
CA THR A 293 -39.68 -20.16 4.03
C THR A 293 -39.87 -20.27 5.54
N ILE A 294 -39.37 -19.31 6.34
CA ILE A 294 -39.89 -19.05 7.71
C ILE A 294 -39.91 -17.53 7.93
N GLU A 295 -41.12 -16.98 8.05
CA GLU A 295 -41.48 -15.71 8.73
C GLU A 295 -41.91 -16.03 10.16
N ILE A 296 -41.58 -15.17 11.15
CA ILE A 296 -42.47 -14.82 12.28
C ILE A 296 -42.24 -13.35 12.69
N ASP A 297 -43.38 -12.75 13.03
CA ASP A 297 -43.81 -11.38 13.26
C ASP A 297 -43.21 -10.51 14.39
N SER A 298 -43.59 -9.24 14.24
CA SER A 298 -43.51 -8.02 15.06
C SER A 298 -44.03 -8.06 16.50
N LEU A 299 -43.54 -7.14 17.33
CA LEU A 299 -44.31 -6.44 18.37
C LEU A 299 -43.91 -4.94 18.45
N LYS A 300 -44.92 -4.07 18.38
CA LYS A 300 -44.92 -2.63 18.71
C LYS A 300 -45.59 -2.44 20.09
N GLU A 301 -45.20 -1.39 20.81
CA GLU A 301 -46.02 -0.44 21.62
C GLU A 301 -45.04 0.46 22.43
N SER A 302 -44.93 1.78 22.16
CA SER A 302 -45.58 2.94 22.85
C SER A 302 -45.28 3.01 24.36
N GLU A 303 -44.93 4.14 25.02
CA GLU A 303 -45.43 5.51 24.90
C GLU A 303 -44.62 6.51 25.80
N SER A 304 -44.75 7.82 25.50
CA SER A 304 -44.74 9.03 26.37
C SER A 304 -43.51 9.37 27.28
N SER A 305 -42.80 10.48 27.02
CA SER A 305 -42.97 11.87 27.56
C SER A 305 -41.88 12.12 28.64
N GLU A 306 -41.14 13.23 28.75
CA GLU A 306 -41.46 14.65 28.81
C GLU A 306 -40.19 15.49 28.60
N THR A 307 -40.45 16.76 28.32
CA THR A 307 -39.62 17.98 28.32
C THR A 307 -38.47 18.09 29.33
N GLU A 308 -37.33 18.65 28.92
CA GLU A 308 -36.78 19.84 29.60
C GLU A 308 -35.69 20.57 28.78
N SER A 309 -35.69 21.88 28.95
CA SER A 309 -34.98 22.89 28.18
C SER A 309 -33.71 23.42 28.87
N SER A 310 -32.79 23.95 28.05
CA SER A 310 -31.82 25.03 28.36
C SER A 310 -30.42 24.65 28.93
N PRO A 311 -29.42 25.55 28.92
CA PRO A 311 -28.74 26.09 27.73
C PRO A 311 -27.20 25.95 27.81
N ILE A 312 -26.51 26.10 26.67
CA ILE A 312 -25.04 26.14 26.56
C ILE A 312 -24.55 27.58 26.78
N PRO A 313 -23.58 27.84 27.68
CA PRO A 313 -22.87 29.11 27.74
C PRO A 313 -21.64 29.15 26.82
N ARG A 314 -21.30 30.39 26.46
CA ARG A 314 -20.31 30.89 25.48
C ARG A 314 -18.93 30.23 25.49
#